data_AF-A0AAP0CEE7-F1
#
_entry.id   AF-A0AAP0CEE7-F1
#
_cell.length_a   1.000
_cell.length_b   1.000
_cell.length_c   1.000
_cell.angle_alpha   90.00
_cell.angle_beta   90.00
_cell.angle_gamma   90.00
#
_symmetry.space_group_name_H-M   'P 1'
#
loop_
_entity.id
_entity.type
_entity.pdbx_description
1 polymer ?
#
loop_
_entity_poly.entity_id
_entity_poly.type
_entity_poly.pdbx_seq_one_letter_code
_entity_poly.pdbx_strand_id
1 'polypeptide(L)'
;MATQLSKKRKFVADGVFFAELNEVLTRELAEDGYSGVEVRVTPMRTEIIIRATRTQNVLGEKGRRIRELTSLVQKRFKFPENSVELYAERVNNRGLCAIAQAESLRYKLLGGLAVRRACYGVLRFVMENGAKGCEVIVSGKLRAQRAKSMKFKDGYMVSSGQPVKEYIDSAVRHVLLRQGVLGIKVKIMLDWDPTGKLGPKTPLPDNVIIHMPKDDVVALPPKEVEEYRPPLVVGDEPLPMPMPSLNVSGSRDPTTNPEPTAAACDGDDDGVDGKVAGEEGWWYKDGAAGFKKGGGGVGPA
;
A
#
# COMPACT_ATOMS: atom_id res chain seq x y z
N MET A 1 40.74 17.03 4.55
CA MET A 1 40.78 16.62 3.13
C MET A 1 39.67 15.60 2.90
N ALA A 2 38.78 15.82 1.93
CA ALA A 2 37.80 14.80 1.56
C ALA A 2 38.55 13.60 0.98
N THR A 3 38.50 12.46 1.68
CA THR A 3 39.07 11.21 1.17
C THR A 3 38.33 10.83 -0.11
N GLN A 4 39.01 10.88 -1.26
CA GLN A 4 38.43 10.43 -2.52
C GLN A 4 38.23 8.92 -2.46
N LEU A 5 36.97 8.49 -2.25
CA LEU A 5 36.58 7.09 -2.35
C LEU A 5 36.24 6.74 -3.80
N SER A 6 36.62 5.54 -4.23
CA SER A 6 36.15 4.99 -5.51
C SER A 6 34.65 4.72 -5.45
N LYS A 7 33.96 4.83 -6.60
CA LYS A 7 32.51 4.59 -6.71
C LYS A 7 32.11 3.23 -6.12
N LYS A 8 32.89 2.18 -6.41
CA LYS A 8 32.66 0.82 -5.87
C LYS A 8 32.73 0.79 -4.34
N ARG A 9 33.75 1.42 -3.75
CA ARG A 9 33.91 1.49 -2.29
C ARG A 9 32.80 2.33 -1.64
N LYS A 10 32.34 3.39 -2.31
CA LYS A 10 31.23 4.21 -1.85
C LYS A 10 29.95 3.38 -1.72
N PHE A 11 29.53 2.66 -2.77
CA PHE A 11 28.33 1.81 -2.71
C PHE A 11 28.40 0.73 -1.62
N VAL A 12 29.57 0.14 -1.40
CA VAL A 12 29.77 -0.84 -0.32
C VAL A 12 29.65 -0.16 1.05
N ALA A 13 30.27 1.01 1.23
CA ALA A 13 30.17 1.77 2.48
C ALA A 13 28.71 2.17 2.80
N ASP A 14 27.98 2.65 1.80
CA ASP A 14 26.57 3.02 1.93
C ASP A 14 25.69 1.80 2.27
N GLY A 15 25.99 0.63 1.69
CA GLY A 15 25.31 -0.63 2.01
C GLY A 15 25.61 -1.14 3.42
N VAL A 16 26.85 -1.03 3.88
CA VAL A 16 27.24 -1.37 5.26
C VAL A 16 26.55 -0.45 6.25
N PHE A 17 26.51 0.85 5.94
CA PHE A 17 25.77 1.85 6.73
C PHE A 17 24.29 1.48 6.87
N PHE A 18 23.61 1.16 5.77
CA PHE A 18 22.21 0.74 5.79
C PHE A 18 21.99 -0.55 6.61
N ALA A 19 22.86 -1.54 6.44
CA ALA A 19 22.77 -2.81 7.17
C ALA A 19 22.94 -2.63 8.68
N GLU A 20 23.93 -1.83 9.10
CA GLU A 20 24.19 -1.54 10.52
C GLU A 20 23.03 -0.77 11.14
N LEU A 21 22.53 0.26 10.45
CA LEU A 21 21.39 1.05 10.91
C LEU A 21 20.15 0.17 11.07
N ASN A 22 19.83 -0.66 10.07
CA ASN A 22 18.68 -1.55 10.11
C ASN A 22 18.76 -2.55 11.28
N GLU A 23 19.94 -3.10 11.57
CA GLU A 23 20.13 -4.04 12.69
C GLU A 23 19.96 -3.34 14.05
N VAL A 24 20.50 -2.12 14.21
CA VAL A 24 20.36 -1.35 15.45
C VAL A 24 18.90 -1.01 15.72
N LEU A 25 18.18 -0.49 14.72
CA LEU A 25 16.77 -0.13 14.88
C LEU A 25 15.87 -1.36 15.03
N THR A 26 16.20 -2.49 14.40
CA THR A 26 15.47 -3.74 14.62
C THR A 26 15.55 -4.20 16.07
N ARG A 27 16.68 -4.02 16.74
CA ARG A 27 16.85 -4.40 18.15
C ARG A 27 16.15 -3.41 19.09
N GLU A 28 16.34 -2.12 18.87
CA GLU A 28 15.83 -1.06 19.75
C GLU A 28 14.31 -0.87 19.63
N LEU A 29 13.77 -0.98 18.41
CA LEU A 29 12.35 -0.78 18.11
C LEU A 29 11.60 -2.10 17.91
N ALA A 30 12.16 -3.23 18.39
CA ALA A 30 11.51 -4.53 18.33
C ALA A 30 10.12 -4.47 18.98
N GLU A 31 10.02 -3.80 20.12
CA GLU A 31 8.78 -3.64 20.88
C GLU A 31 7.78 -2.76 20.14
N ASP A 32 8.20 -1.80 19.34
CA ASP A 32 7.29 -0.84 18.70
C ASP A 32 6.74 -1.31 17.36
N GLY A 33 7.12 -2.52 16.93
CA GLY A 33 6.69 -3.12 15.67
C GLY A 33 7.34 -2.41 14.49
N TYR A 34 8.68 -2.38 14.50
CA TYR A 34 9.53 -1.99 13.39
C TYR A 34 9.26 -2.84 12.14
N SER A 35 9.22 -2.21 10.97
CA SER A 35 9.01 -2.88 9.66
C SER A 35 10.23 -2.71 8.76
N GLY A 36 10.83 -1.52 8.74
CA GLY A 36 12.05 -1.26 7.98
C GLY A 36 12.45 0.20 8.02
N VAL A 37 13.52 0.52 7.32
CA VAL A 37 14.05 1.88 7.17
C VAL A 37 14.23 2.20 5.70
N GLU A 38 14.05 3.46 5.38
CA GLU A 38 14.45 4.07 4.12
C GLU A 38 15.41 5.22 4.42
N VAL A 39 16.56 5.25 3.74
CA VAL A 39 17.56 6.31 3.87
C VAL A 39 17.54 7.12 2.58
N ARG A 40 17.25 8.42 2.69
CA ARG A 40 17.33 9.39 1.60
C ARG A 40 18.51 10.32 1.86
N VAL A 41 19.51 10.23 1.00
CA VAL A 41 20.73 11.03 1.14
C VAL A 41 20.64 12.25 0.23
N THR A 42 20.44 13.42 0.83
CA THR A 42 20.56 14.72 0.17
C THR A 42 21.95 15.29 0.47
N PRO A 43 22.60 16.05 -0.44
CA PRO A 43 23.93 16.61 -0.18
C PRO A 43 24.04 17.48 1.08
N MET A 44 22.91 18.07 1.52
CA MET A 44 22.85 18.90 2.72
C MET A 44 22.42 18.14 3.98
N ARG A 45 21.51 17.16 3.85
CA ARG A 45 20.91 16.43 4.97
C ARG A 45 20.65 14.97 4.60
N THR A 46 20.80 14.09 5.57
CA THR A 46 20.41 12.68 5.43
C THR A 46 19.11 12.46 6.20
N GLU A 47 18.06 12.09 5.47
CA GLU A 47 16.75 11.80 6.03
C GLU A 47 16.62 10.29 6.21
N ILE A 48 16.33 9.86 7.43
CA ILE A 48 16.12 8.45 7.78
C ILE A 48 14.65 8.28 8.14
N ILE A 49 13.90 7.61 7.27
CA ILE A 49 12.48 7.35 7.46
C ILE A 49 12.32 5.95 8.07
N ILE A 50 11.89 5.92 9.33
CA ILE A 50 11.61 4.70 10.07
C ILE A 50 10.16 4.30 9.82
N ARG A 51 9.96 3.13 9.21
CA ARG A 51 8.63 2.54 9.04
C ARG A 51 8.29 1.67 10.24
N ALA A 52 7.28 2.08 11.00
CA ALA A 52 6.83 1.36 12.19
C ALA A 52 5.30 1.26 12.24
N THR A 53 4.79 0.28 12.99
CA THR A 53 3.35 0.14 13.23
C THR A 53 2.84 1.11 14.30
N ARG A 54 3.63 1.34 15.37
CA ARG A 54 3.32 2.26 16.47
C ARG A 54 4.25 3.46 16.46
N THR A 55 3.98 4.43 15.60
CA THR A 55 4.81 5.65 15.45
C THR A 55 4.89 6.48 16.73
N GLN A 56 3.82 6.53 17.53
CA GLN A 56 3.79 7.30 18.78
C GLN A 56 4.84 6.82 19.80
N ASN A 57 5.05 5.50 19.92
CA ASN A 57 6.04 4.94 20.84
C ASN A 57 7.48 5.15 20.34
N VAL A 58 7.68 5.17 19.02
CA VAL A 58 8.97 5.48 18.40
C VAL A 58 9.33 6.95 18.64
N LEU A 59 8.35 7.85 18.58
CA LEU A 59 8.53 9.27 18.91
C LEU A 59 8.84 9.46 20.41
N GLY A 60 8.12 8.73 21.26
CA GLY A 60 8.22 8.80 22.72
C GLY A 60 7.60 10.07 23.30
N GLU A 61 7.79 10.29 24.60
CA GLU A 61 7.25 11.45 25.31
C GLU A 61 7.83 12.76 24.75
N LYS A 62 6.97 13.63 24.20
CA LYS A 62 7.38 14.93 23.60
C LYS A 62 8.53 14.81 22.59
N GLY A 63 8.65 13.68 21.89
CA GLY A 63 9.74 13.44 20.93
C GLY A 63 11.10 13.17 21.58
N ARG A 64 11.14 12.80 22.87
CA ARG A 64 12.40 12.49 23.56
C ARG A 64 13.15 11.31 22.91
N ARG A 65 12.43 10.22 22.62
CA ARG A 65 13.06 8.99 22.11
C ARG A 65 13.63 9.18 20.71
N ILE A 66 12.94 9.90 19.82
CA ILE A 66 13.49 10.18 18.49
C ILE A 66 14.74 11.05 18.55
N ARG A 67 14.82 12.03 19.47
CA ARG A 67 16.02 12.87 19.67
C ARG A 67 17.20 12.06 20.21
N GLU A 68 16.93 11.10 21.10
CA GLU A 68 17.93 10.14 21.58
C GLU A 68 18.44 9.27 20.44
N LEU A 69 17.55 8.73 19.60
CA LEU A 69 17.92 7.94 18.42
C LEU A 69 18.74 8.77 17.42
N THR A 70 18.36 10.01 17.14
CA THR A 70 19.13 10.93 16.28
C THR A 70 20.54 11.14 16.83
N SER A 71 20.64 11.39 18.14
CA SER A 71 21.94 11.58 18.81
C SER A 71 22.82 10.33 18.75
N LEU A 72 22.22 9.14 18.88
CA LEU A 72 22.93 7.86 18.77
C LEU A 72 23.47 7.63 17.37
N VAL A 73 22.64 7.83 16.34
CA VAL A 73 23.02 7.69 14.92
C VAL A 73 24.12 8.70 14.58
N GLN A 74 23.96 9.95 14.99
CA GLN A 74 24.92 11.01 14.72
C GLN A 74 26.30 10.71 15.34
N LYS A 75 26.35 10.32 16.62
CA LYS A 75 27.61 10.00 17.32
C LYS A 75 28.28 8.74 16.77
N ARG A 76 27.49 7.71 16.43
CA ARG A 76 28.02 6.43 15.95
C ARG A 76 28.64 6.54 14.57
N PHE A 77 27.98 7.23 13.65
CA PHE A 77 28.43 7.39 12.27
C PHE A 77 29.26 8.66 12.04
N LYS A 78 29.50 9.45 13.11
CA LYS A 78 30.32 10.67 13.09
C LYS A 78 29.82 11.71 12.07
N PHE A 79 28.50 11.87 12.00
CA PHE A 79 27.90 12.92 11.19
C PHE A 79 28.09 14.29 11.85
N PRO A 80 28.24 15.37 11.06
CA PRO A 80 28.23 16.72 11.60
C PRO A 80 26.89 17.04 12.27
N GLU A 81 26.90 17.99 13.19
CA GLU A 81 25.69 18.42 13.89
C GLU A 81 24.62 18.90 12.92
N ASN A 82 23.37 18.52 13.19
CA ASN A 82 22.18 18.85 12.40
C ASN A 82 22.18 18.36 10.94
N SER A 83 23.03 17.40 10.56
CA SER A 83 23.00 16.83 9.20
C SER A 83 22.08 15.62 9.05
N VAL A 84 21.57 15.07 10.15
CA VAL A 84 20.74 13.85 10.16
C VAL A 84 19.39 14.15 10.79
N GLU A 85 18.32 13.78 10.09
CA GLU A 85 16.95 13.91 10.56
C GLU A 85 16.25 12.55 10.49
N LEU A 86 15.56 12.19 11.58
CA LEU A 86 14.78 10.96 11.66
C LEU A 86 13.30 11.29 11.57
N TYR A 87 12.59 10.61 10.67
CA TYR A 87 11.15 10.67 10.52
C TYR A 87 10.54 9.31 10.86
N ALA A 88 9.36 9.32 11.47
CA ALA A 88 8.61 8.11 11.76
C ALA A 88 7.36 8.05 10.88
N GLU A 89 7.29 7.08 9.99
CA GLU A 89 6.17 6.85 9.10
C GLU A 89 5.39 5.60 9.53
N ARG A 90 4.06 5.67 9.45
CA ARG A 90 3.20 4.54 9.76
C ARG A 90 3.11 3.62 8.55
N VAL A 91 3.34 2.32 8.77
CA VAL A 91 3.11 1.29 7.74
C VAL A 91 1.62 1.22 7.38
N ASN A 92 1.29 1.31 6.09
CA ASN A 92 -0.09 1.28 5.58
C ASN A 92 -0.88 0.07 6.09
N ASN A 93 -0.36 -1.15 5.84
CA ASN A 93 -0.98 -2.37 6.31
C ASN A 93 0.02 -3.22 7.11
N ARG A 94 -0.18 -3.28 8.43
CA ARG A 94 0.67 -4.07 9.33
C ARG A 94 0.53 -5.58 9.12
N GLY A 95 -0.61 -6.04 8.58
CA GLY A 95 -0.90 -7.46 8.39
C GLY A 95 -0.03 -8.09 7.31
N LEU A 96 0.37 -7.31 6.30
CA LEU A 96 1.14 -7.78 5.15
C LEU A 96 2.66 -7.78 5.38
N CYS A 97 3.15 -7.10 6.43
CA CYS A 97 4.57 -7.06 6.76
C CYS A 97 5.00 -8.27 7.62
N ALA A 98 5.91 -9.10 7.09
CA ALA A 98 6.37 -10.30 7.76
C ALA A 98 7.18 -9.99 9.03
N ILE A 99 7.97 -8.92 9.04
CA ILE A 99 8.79 -8.52 10.20
C ILE A 99 7.89 -8.14 11.38
N ALA A 100 6.89 -7.28 11.15
CA ALA A 100 5.96 -6.84 12.18
C ALA A 100 5.15 -8.03 12.75
N GLN A 101 4.75 -8.97 11.90
CA GLN A 101 4.06 -10.19 12.35
C GLN A 101 4.97 -11.15 13.12
N ALA A 102 6.24 -11.27 12.72
CA ALA A 102 7.22 -12.09 13.43
C ALA A 102 7.54 -11.54 14.82
N GLU A 103 7.70 -10.22 14.98
CA GLU A 103 7.86 -9.58 16.30
C GLU A 103 6.58 -9.73 17.14
N SER A 104 5.41 -9.53 16.53
CA SER A 104 4.12 -9.75 17.22
C SER A 104 3.98 -11.20 17.74
N LEU A 105 4.42 -12.18 16.96
CA LEU A 105 4.42 -13.59 17.36
C LEU A 105 5.44 -13.86 18.48
N ARG A 106 6.63 -13.22 18.42
CA ARG A 106 7.64 -13.29 19.48
C ARG A 106 7.08 -12.80 20.82
N TYR A 107 6.44 -11.62 20.87
CA TYR A 107 5.87 -11.11 22.13
C TYR A 107 4.69 -11.94 22.63
N LYS A 108 3.86 -12.49 21.74
CA LYS A 108 2.78 -13.43 22.15
C LYS A 108 3.35 -14.68 22.83
N LEU A 109 4.45 -15.22 22.31
CA LEU A 109 5.10 -16.39 22.91
C LEU A 109 5.81 -16.06 24.23
N LEU A 110 6.45 -14.89 24.33
CA LEU A 110 7.03 -14.39 25.59
C LEU A 110 5.95 -14.14 26.66
N GLY A 111 4.78 -13.65 26.24
CA GLY A 111 3.61 -13.48 27.11
C GLY A 111 2.95 -14.79 27.57
N GLY A 112 3.52 -15.95 27.24
CA GLY A 112 3.05 -17.25 27.72
C GLY A 112 1.84 -17.80 26.97
N LEU A 113 1.44 -17.23 25.82
CA LEU A 113 0.37 -17.82 25.01
C LEU A 113 0.84 -19.17 24.43
N ALA A 114 -0.08 -20.12 24.39
CA ALA A 114 0.17 -21.42 23.77
C ALA A 114 0.57 -21.27 22.29
N VAL A 115 1.61 -21.98 21.86
CA VAL A 115 2.22 -21.85 20.53
C VAL A 115 1.21 -21.96 19.40
N ARG A 116 0.32 -22.98 19.44
CA ARG A 116 -0.74 -23.16 18.42
C ARG A 116 -1.68 -21.96 18.38
N ARG A 117 -2.14 -21.48 19.54
CA ARG A 117 -3.06 -20.33 19.64
C ARG A 117 -2.40 -19.06 19.10
N ALA A 118 -1.14 -18.81 19.44
CA ALA A 118 -0.40 -17.66 18.95
C ALA A 118 -0.20 -17.69 17.43
N CYS A 119 0.16 -18.85 16.86
CA CYS A 119 0.38 -19.02 15.43
C CYS A 119 -0.92 -18.87 14.63
N TYR A 120 -2.01 -19.55 15.02
CA TYR A 120 -3.30 -19.39 14.34
C TYR A 120 -3.86 -17.97 14.45
N GLY A 121 -3.63 -17.28 15.57
CA GLY A 121 -4.02 -15.89 15.73
C GLY A 121 -3.27 -14.93 14.79
N VAL A 122 -1.99 -15.20 14.49
CA VAL A 122 -1.23 -14.40 13.51
C VAL A 122 -1.62 -14.78 12.08
N LEU A 123 -1.71 -16.08 11.78
CA LEU A 123 -2.07 -16.59 10.46
C LEU A 123 -3.44 -16.08 10.02
N ARG A 124 -4.46 -16.16 10.90
CA ARG A 124 -5.79 -15.61 10.63
C ARG A 124 -5.76 -14.10 10.40
N PHE A 125 -5.02 -13.36 11.24
CA PHE A 125 -4.87 -11.92 11.09
C PHE A 125 -4.25 -11.56 9.73
N VAL A 126 -3.23 -12.30 9.27
CA VAL A 126 -2.60 -12.06 7.95
C VAL A 126 -3.58 -12.30 6.80
N MET A 127 -4.33 -13.41 6.84
CA MET A 127 -5.33 -13.74 5.81
C MET A 127 -6.48 -12.73 5.77
N GLU A 128 -6.97 -12.26 6.94
CA GLU A 128 -8.00 -11.21 7.04
C GLU A 128 -7.54 -9.86 6.46
N ASN A 129 -6.24 -9.58 6.45
CA ASN A 129 -5.68 -8.37 5.84
C ASN A 129 -5.43 -8.49 4.32
N GLY A 130 -5.88 -9.57 3.68
CA GLY A 130 -5.84 -9.73 2.23
C GLY A 130 -4.54 -10.35 1.69
N ALA A 131 -3.81 -11.11 2.49
CA ALA A 131 -2.69 -11.90 1.96
C ALA A 131 -3.21 -13.09 1.14
N LYS A 132 -2.54 -13.43 0.04
CA LYS A 132 -2.87 -14.60 -0.80
C LYS A 132 -2.53 -15.92 -0.09
N GLY A 133 -1.54 -15.90 0.79
CA GLY A 133 -1.22 -17.01 1.67
C GLY A 133 -0.19 -16.66 2.73
N CYS A 134 -0.10 -17.50 3.76
CA CYS A 134 0.78 -17.32 4.90
C CYS A 134 1.35 -18.66 5.37
N GLU A 135 2.65 -18.70 5.66
CA GLU A 135 3.32 -19.83 6.29
C GLU A 135 4.06 -19.36 7.55
N VAL A 136 3.67 -19.89 8.70
CA VAL A 136 4.33 -19.66 9.99
C VAL A 136 4.97 -20.96 10.45
N ILE A 137 6.28 -20.94 10.66
CA ILE A 137 7.06 -22.07 11.18
C ILE A 137 7.63 -21.69 12.53
N VAL A 138 7.36 -22.51 13.55
CA VAL A 138 7.98 -22.40 14.87
C VAL A 138 8.82 -23.64 15.10
N SER A 139 10.11 -23.44 15.35
CA SER A 139 11.12 -24.48 15.51
C SER A 139 11.84 -24.35 16.84
N GLY A 140 12.14 -25.47 17.50
CA GLY A 140 12.93 -25.51 18.73
C GLY A 140 12.35 -26.44 19.79
N LYS A 141 12.74 -26.24 21.05
CA LYS A 141 12.26 -27.02 22.20
C LYS A 141 10.89 -26.49 22.66
N LEU A 142 9.82 -27.18 22.26
CA LEU A 142 8.44 -26.75 22.54
C LEU A 142 7.94 -27.23 23.92
N ARG A 143 7.66 -28.52 24.04
CA ARG A 143 7.18 -29.15 25.29
C ARG A 143 8.10 -30.26 25.79
N ALA A 144 8.86 -30.88 24.88
CA ALA A 144 9.75 -32.00 25.18
C ALA A 144 11.22 -31.58 25.00
N GLN A 145 12.15 -32.38 25.54
CA GLN A 145 13.59 -32.13 25.42
C GLN A 145 14.09 -32.16 23.97
N ARG A 146 13.46 -32.97 23.11
CA ARG A 146 13.76 -33.05 21.68
C ARG A 146 13.12 -31.89 20.93
N ALA A 147 13.90 -31.24 20.06
CA ALA A 147 13.41 -30.17 19.20
C ALA A 147 12.33 -30.67 18.23
N LYS A 148 11.32 -29.84 17.99
CA LYS A 148 10.23 -30.07 17.04
C LYS A 148 10.05 -28.83 16.17
N SER A 149 9.56 -29.04 14.94
CA SER A 149 9.17 -27.95 14.04
C SER A 149 7.69 -28.07 13.74
N MET A 150 6.91 -27.07 14.12
CA MET A 150 5.50 -26.95 13.77
C MET A 150 5.37 -26.01 12.59
N LYS A 151 4.66 -26.43 11.55
CA LYS A 151 4.37 -25.62 10.36
C LYS A 151 2.86 -25.35 10.33
N PHE A 152 2.50 -24.09 10.18
CA PHE A 152 1.13 -23.63 10.02
C PHE A 152 1.06 -22.94 8.66
N LYS A 153 0.23 -23.45 7.76
CA LYS A 153 0.08 -22.93 6.39
C LYS A 153 -1.39 -22.66 6.13
N ASP A 154 -1.64 -21.58 5.40
CA ASP A 154 -2.97 -21.24 4.90
C ASP A 154 -2.84 -20.43 3.61
N GLY A 155 -3.81 -20.56 2.72
CA GLY A 155 -3.79 -19.97 1.38
C GLY A 155 -2.74 -20.56 0.43
N TYR A 156 -2.37 -19.78 -0.57
CA TYR A 156 -1.46 -20.17 -1.65
C TYR A 156 -0.05 -19.64 -1.39
N MET A 157 0.99 -20.47 -1.62
CA MET A 157 2.38 -20.11 -1.36
C MET A 157 3.30 -20.67 -2.45
N VAL A 158 3.98 -19.78 -3.17
CA VAL A 158 5.00 -20.14 -4.17
C VAL A 158 6.32 -20.47 -3.46
N SER A 159 7.09 -21.43 -3.98
CA SER A 159 8.37 -21.83 -3.36
C SER A 159 9.59 -21.70 -4.28
N SER A 160 9.39 -21.45 -5.58
CA SER A 160 10.45 -21.45 -6.60
C SER A 160 10.38 -20.24 -7.54
N GLY A 161 11.53 -19.89 -8.12
CA GLY A 161 11.64 -18.87 -9.16
C GLY A 161 11.80 -17.44 -8.63
N GLN A 162 11.84 -16.49 -9.58
CA GLN A 162 11.89 -15.06 -9.30
C GLN A 162 10.66 -14.53 -8.52
N PRO A 163 9.42 -15.04 -8.73
CA PRO A 163 8.25 -14.59 -7.97
C PRO A 163 8.41 -14.69 -6.46
N VAL A 164 9.21 -15.64 -5.96
CA VAL A 164 9.50 -15.75 -4.51
C VAL A 164 10.14 -14.49 -3.94
N LYS A 165 11.01 -13.81 -4.70
CA LYS A 165 11.68 -12.60 -4.22
C LYS A 165 10.79 -11.37 -4.25
N GLU A 166 9.80 -11.36 -5.14
CA GLU A 166 8.92 -10.20 -5.38
C GLU A 166 7.60 -10.29 -4.60
N TYR A 167 7.02 -11.50 -4.50
CA TYR A 167 5.74 -11.73 -3.86
C TYR A 167 5.84 -12.13 -2.39
N ILE A 168 6.95 -12.71 -1.96
CA ILE A 168 7.05 -13.28 -0.61
C ILE A 168 7.89 -12.38 0.28
N ASP A 169 7.24 -11.78 1.25
CA ASP A 169 7.93 -11.17 2.39
C ASP A 169 8.21 -12.26 3.44
N SER A 170 9.45 -12.31 3.93
CA SER A 170 9.86 -13.34 4.90
C SER A 170 10.70 -12.76 6.02
N ALA A 171 10.41 -13.20 7.24
CA ALA A 171 11.11 -12.77 8.44
C ALA A 171 11.44 -13.96 9.34
N VAL A 172 12.66 -13.95 9.88
CA VAL A 172 13.12 -14.90 10.89
C VAL A 172 13.42 -14.15 12.18
N ARG A 173 12.91 -14.64 13.30
CA ARG A 173 13.13 -14.07 14.63
C ARG A 173 13.40 -15.15 15.67
N HIS A 174 14.14 -14.78 16.70
CA HIS A 174 14.49 -15.66 17.81
C HIS A 174 13.71 -15.25 19.05
N VAL A 175 13.18 -16.24 19.77
CA VAL A 175 12.48 -16.05 21.03
C VAL A 175 13.26 -16.73 22.13
N LEU A 176 13.64 -15.95 23.14
CA LEU A 176 14.37 -16.43 24.31
C LEU A 176 13.35 -16.90 25.36
N LEU A 177 13.19 -18.21 25.53
CA LEU A 177 12.38 -18.80 26.60
C LEU A 177 13.29 -19.43 27.65
N ARG A 178 12.75 -19.69 28.85
CA ARG A 178 13.50 -20.33 29.95
C ARG A 178 14.12 -21.68 29.57
N GLN A 179 13.47 -22.43 28.67
CA GLN A 179 13.95 -23.75 28.23
C GLN A 179 15.01 -23.69 27.12
N GLY A 180 15.23 -22.51 26.52
CA GLY A 180 16.12 -22.29 25.38
C GLY A 180 15.51 -21.35 24.34
N VAL A 181 16.10 -21.36 23.14
CA VAL A 181 15.69 -20.48 22.04
C VAL A 181 14.71 -21.18 21.11
N LEU A 182 13.61 -20.51 20.77
CA LEU A 182 12.74 -20.88 19.66
C LEU A 182 13.04 -20.01 18.44
N GLY A 183 13.03 -20.60 17.26
CA GLY A 183 13.08 -19.91 15.98
C GLY A 183 11.68 -19.77 15.38
N ILE A 184 11.29 -18.52 15.09
CA ILE A 184 10.09 -18.18 14.32
C ILE A 184 10.53 -17.87 12.90
N LYS A 185 9.82 -18.41 11.91
CA LYS A 185 9.89 -17.99 10.52
C LYS A 185 8.49 -17.70 10.02
N VAL A 186 8.24 -16.49 9.56
CA VAL A 186 6.97 -16.07 8.94
C VAL A 186 7.26 -15.80 7.47
N LYS A 187 6.41 -16.33 6.59
CA LYS A 187 6.38 -16.02 5.16
C LYS A 187 4.96 -15.57 4.82
N ILE A 188 4.85 -14.43 4.15
CA ILE A 188 3.58 -13.87 3.70
C ILE A 188 3.67 -13.73 2.20
N MET A 189 2.75 -14.35 1.47
CA MET A 189 2.59 -14.12 0.04
C MET A 189 1.62 -12.96 -0.15
N LEU A 190 2.15 -11.86 -0.68
CA LEU A 190 1.38 -10.68 -1.02
C LEU A 190 0.45 -10.99 -2.20
N ASP A 191 -0.67 -10.28 -2.26
CA ASP A 191 -1.55 -10.36 -3.42
C ASP A 191 -1.05 -9.44 -4.55
N TRP A 192 -1.46 -9.73 -5.78
CA TRP A 192 -1.15 -8.89 -6.94
C TRP A 192 -2.05 -7.65 -6.92
N ASP A 193 -1.44 -6.47 -7.00
CA ASP A 193 -2.15 -5.19 -6.99
C ASP A 193 -1.63 -4.32 -8.15
N PRO A 194 -2.48 -3.93 -9.12
CA PRO A 194 -2.06 -3.09 -10.25
C PRO A 194 -1.57 -1.70 -9.80
N THR A 195 -2.03 -1.21 -8.65
CA THR A 195 -1.58 0.08 -8.11
C THR A 195 -0.20 -0.01 -7.44
N GLY A 196 0.19 -1.21 -6.99
CA GLY A 196 1.46 -1.48 -6.35
C GLY A 196 1.61 -0.92 -4.94
N LYS A 197 0.49 -0.65 -4.23
CA LYS A 197 0.52 -0.13 -2.86
C LYS A 197 0.65 -1.24 -1.83
N LEU A 198 -0.09 -2.33 -2.02
CA LEU A 198 -0.14 -3.46 -1.07
C LEU A 198 0.75 -4.63 -1.48
N GLY A 199 1.06 -4.74 -2.76
CA GLY A 199 1.80 -5.86 -3.33
C GLY A 199 2.54 -5.50 -4.62
N PRO A 200 3.19 -6.48 -5.26
CA PRO A 200 3.91 -6.27 -6.51
C PRO A 200 2.96 -5.90 -7.65
N LYS A 201 3.43 -4.97 -8.51
CA LYS A 201 2.70 -4.54 -9.72
C LYS A 201 2.72 -5.60 -10.82
N THR A 202 3.82 -6.35 -10.90
CA THR A 202 4.04 -7.39 -11.90
C THR A 202 3.16 -8.59 -11.55
N PRO A 203 2.23 -9.03 -12.43
CA PRO A 203 1.45 -10.25 -12.18
C PRO A 203 2.37 -11.48 -12.16
N LEU A 204 1.87 -12.58 -11.61
CA LEU A 204 2.57 -13.86 -11.69
C LEU A 204 2.79 -14.21 -13.17
N PRO A 205 3.97 -14.77 -13.53
CA PRO A 205 4.32 -15.04 -14.93
C PRO A 205 3.35 -16.02 -15.61
N ASP A 206 2.72 -16.89 -14.82
CA ASP A 206 1.79 -17.91 -15.31
C ASP A 206 0.34 -17.39 -15.39
N ASN A 207 0.07 -16.18 -14.89
CA ASN A 207 -1.28 -15.62 -14.84
C ASN A 207 -1.60 -14.83 -16.11
N VAL A 208 -2.34 -15.45 -17.03
CA VAL A 208 -2.79 -14.81 -18.29
C VAL A 208 -4.17 -14.18 -18.07
N ILE A 209 -4.25 -12.85 -18.20
CA ILE A 209 -5.53 -12.12 -18.10
C ILE A 209 -6.14 -12.04 -19.50
N ILE A 210 -7.26 -12.75 -19.69
CA ILE A 210 -8.03 -12.71 -20.94
C ILE A 210 -9.09 -11.62 -20.81
N HIS A 211 -8.96 -10.55 -21.59
CA HIS A 211 -9.97 -9.49 -21.65
C HIS A 211 -11.16 -9.94 -22.50
N MET A 212 -12.37 -9.62 -22.02
CA MET A 212 -13.58 -9.85 -22.81
C MET A 212 -13.56 -8.98 -24.07
N PRO A 213 -14.02 -9.51 -25.21
CA PRO A 213 -14.18 -8.71 -26.41
C PRO A 213 -15.12 -7.54 -26.11
N LYS A 214 -14.84 -6.38 -26.71
CA LYS A 214 -15.78 -5.24 -26.66
C LYS A 214 -17.01 -5.61 -27.46
N ASP A 215 -18.18 -5.20 -27.00
CA ASP A 215 -19.40 -5.36 -27.79
C ASP A 215 -19.25 -4.52 -29.06
N ASP A 216 -19.17 -5.19 -30.20
CA ASP A 216 -19.15 -4.53 -31.50
C ASP A 216 -20.48 -3.79 -31.68
N VAL A 217 -20.42 -2.48 -31.89
CA VAL A 217 -21.60 -1.70 -32.25
C VAL A 217 -22.07 -2.27 -33.58
N VAL A 218 -23.22 -2.96 -33.57
CA VAL A 218 -23.92 -3.33 -34.80
C VAL A 218 -24.11 -2.04 -35.57
N ALA A 219 -23.38 -1.88 -36.67
CA ALA A 219 -23.48 -0.71 -37.52
C ALA A 219 -24.93 -0.65 -38.01
N LEU A 220 -25.72 0.26 -37.43
CA LEU A 220 -27.03 0.56 -37.97
C LEU A 220 -26.83 1.07 -39.39
N PRO A 221 -27.66 0.64 -40.35
CA PRO A 221 -27.59 1.18 -41.70
C PRO A 221 -27.67 2.71 -41.62
N PRO A 222 -26.93 3.44 -42.50
CA PRO A 222 -26.99 4.89 -42.51
C PRO A 222 -28.45 5.32 -42.64
N LYS A 223 -28.88 6.27 -41.79
CA LYS A 223 -30.22 6.87 -41.91
C LYS A 223 -30.36 7.39 -43.34
N GLU A 224 -31.37 6.91 -44.06
CA GLU A 224 -31.66 7.36 -45.42
C GLU A 224 -31.79 8.89 -45.41
N VAL A 225 -31.00 9.53 -46.28
CA VAL A 225 -31.04 10.96 -46.52
C VAL A 225 -32.38 11.24 -47.19
N GLU A 226 -33.24 12.09 -46.62
CA GLU A 226 -34.43 12.58 -47.33
C GLU A 226 -33.98 13.14 -48.70
N GLU A 227 -34.53 12.60 -49.78
CA GLU A 227 -34.19 12.96 -51.15
C GLU A 227 -34.28 14.49 -51.36
N TYR A 228 -33.13 15.12 -51.57
CA TYR A 228 -33.03 16.48 -52.07
C TYR A 228 -33.61 16.54 -53.50
N ARG A 229 -34.81 17.13 -53.67
CA ARG A 229 -35.35 17.46 -55.00
C ARG A 229 -34.70 18.77 -55.51
N PRO A 230 -33.92 18.73 -56.60
CA PRO A 230 -33.39 19.96 -57.19
C PRO A 230 -34.50 20.72 -57.95
N PRO A 231 -34.52 22.06 -57.91
CA PRO A 231 -35.39 22.88 -58.76
C PRO A 231 -34.95 22.82 -60.23
N LEU A 232 -35.92 22.75 -61.14
CA LEU A 232 -35.71 22.70 -62.60
C LEU A 232 -35.06 23.99 -63.12
N VAL A 233 -33.92 23.86 -63.80
CA VAL A 233 -33.19 24.96 -64.44
C VAL A 233 -33.77 25.21 -65.83
N VAL A 234 -34.16 26.46 -66.13
CA VAL A 234 -34.52 26.91 -67.48
C VAL A 234 -33.40 27.79 -68.02
N GLY A 235 -32.71 27.30 -69.05
CA GLY A 235 -32.16 28.05 -70.19
C GLY A 235 -31.13 29.17 -69.97
N ASP A 236 -29.86 28.81 -70.16
CA ASP A 236 -28.80 29.45 -70.96
C ASP A 236 -28.87 30.95 -71.31
N GLU A 237 -27.83 31.72 -70.93
CA GLU A 237 -26.91 32.41 -71.85
C GLU A 237 -25.70 33.05 -71.11
N PRO A 238 -24.55 33.26 -71.77
CA PRO A 238 -23.24 33.37 -71.14
C PRO A 238 -22.89 34.78 -70.59
N LEU A 239 -22.04 34.73 -69.57
CA LEU A 239 -21.54 35.84 -68.75
C LEU A 239 -20.94 37.01 -69.53
N PRO A 240 -21.29 38.27 -69.20
CA PRO A 240 -20.46 39.42 -69.49
C PRO A 240 -19.59 39.81 -68.27
N MET A 241 -18.28 39.90 -68.47
CA MET A 241 -17.38 40.64 -67.56
C MET A 241 -17.70 42.15 -67.65
N PRO A 242 -17.60 42.95 -66.58
CA PRO A 242 -16.32 43.62 -66.29
C PRO A 242 -16.05 43.99 -64.81
N MET A 243 -14.82 44.47 -64.56
CA MET A 243 -14.40 45.27 -63.40
C MET A 243 -15.05 46.69 -63.39
N PRO A 244 -14.59 47.69 -62.59
CA PRO A 244 -14.73 47.87 -61.15
C PRO A 244 -15.36 49.24 -60.75
N SER A 245 -15.87 49.31 -59.51
CA SER A 245 -16.09 50.48 -58.61
C SER A 245 -16.83 51.75 -59.10
N LEU A 246 -17.88 52.16 -58.35
CA LEU A 246 -18.08 53.56 -57.92
C LEU A 246 -19.13 53.68 -56.79
N ASN A 247 -18.80 54.54 -55.82
CA ASN A 247 -19.53 54.95 -54.62
C ASN A 247 -20.98 55.42 -54.90
N VAL A 248 -21.94 55.43 -53.95
CA VAL A 248 -22.12 56.48 -52.92
C VAL A 248 -23.36 56.17 -52.04
N SER A 249 -23.22 56.36 -50.71
CA SER A 249 -24.21 56.69 -49.65
C SER A 249 -25.41 55.77 -49.40
N GLY A 250 -25.89 55.52 -48.18
CA GLY A 250 -25.60 56.02 -46.83
C GLY A 250 -26.57 55.26 -45.89
N SER A 251 -26.17 54.81 -44.70
CA SER A 251 -26.34 55.46 -43.39
C SER A 251 -26.03 54.35 -42.36
N ARG A 252 -25.00 54.51 -41.50
CA ARG A 252 -25.10 54.79 -40.04
C ARG A 252 -25.96 53.75 -39.30
N ASP A 253 -25.47 52.94 -38.36
CA ASP A 253 -24.54 53.25 -37.26
C ASP A 253 -23.83 52.00 -36.67
N PRO A 254 -22.81 52.18 -35.80
CA PRO A 254 -21.78 51.17 -35.48
C PRO A 254 -21.87 50.61 -34.05
N THR A 255 -21.21 49.47 -33.80
CA THR A 255 -20.64 49.16 -32.46
C THR A 255 -19.39 48.30 -32.58
N THR A 256 -18.26 49.01 -32.53
CA THR A 256 -16.96 48.72 -31.89
C THR A 256 -16.47 47.28 -31.70
N ASN A 257 -15.32 47.04 -32.35
CA ASN A 257 -14.32 46.02 -32.03
C ASN A 257 -13.63 46.25 -30.66
N PRO A 258 -12.95 45.21 -30.14
CA PRO A 258 -12.44 45.12 -28.77
C PRO A 258 -10.95 45.53 -28.65
N GLU A 259 -10.52 45.95 -27.45
CA GLU A 259 -9.15 45.74 -26.96
C GLU A 259 -9.14 45.48 -25.44
N PRO A 260 -8.16 44.69 -24.94
CA PRO A 260 -8.18 44.13 -23.59
C PRO A 260 -7.34 44.96 -22.60
N THR A 261 -7.76 45.02 -21.34
CA THR A 261 -6.88 45.39 -20.23
C THR A 261 -7.10 44.47 -19.03
N ALA A 262 -5.97 44.13 -18.42
CA ALA A 262 -5.80 43.19 -17.32
C ALA A 262 -6.25 43.76 -15.97
N ALA A 263 -6.76 42.89 -15.09
CA ALA A 263 -6.67 42.93 -13.62
C ALA A 263 -7.46 41.69 -13.11
N ALA A 264 -6.82 40.67 -12.54
CA ALA A 264 -6.41 40.55 -11.13
C ALA A 264 -7.56 40.14 -10.19
N CYS A 265 -7.18 39.33 -9.20
CA CYS A 265 -7.92 38.88 -8.01
C CYS A 265 -8.76 37.61 -8.20
N ASP A 266 -8.31 36.46 -7.66
CA ASP A 266 -8.26 36.03 -6.25
C ASP A 266 -9.52 35.20 -5.93
N GLY A 267 -9.34 34.03 -5.32
CA GLY A 267 -10.45 33.25 -4.80
C GLY A 267 -10.18 31.76 -4.74
N ASP A 268 -9.47 31.35 -3.70
CA ASP A 268 -9.55 30.01 -3.14
C ASP A 268 -11.01 29.63 -2.86
N ASP A 269 -11.39 28.37 -3.09
CA ASP A 269 -12.52 27.77 -2.38
C ASP A 269 -12.23 26.29 -2.10
N ASP A 270 -11.99 26.06 -0.81
CA ASP A 270 -11.96 24.78 -0.13
C ASP A 270 -13.35 24.11 -0.15
N GLY A 271 -13.35 22.79 -0.11
CA GLY A 271 -14.58 21.99 -0.14
C GLY A 271 -15.42 22.04 1.12
N VAL A 272 -16.67 21.55 1.01
CA VAL A 272 -17.44 21.00 2.14
C VAL A 272 -18.31 19.82 1.67
N ASP A 273 -18.36 18.86 2.58
CA ASP A 273 -18.98 17.55 2.65
C ASP A 273 -20.47 17.40 2.25
N GLY A 274 -20.75 16.26 1.61
CA GLY A 274 -21.39 15.12 2.28
C GLY A 274 -22.77 15.32 2.93
N LYS A 275 -23.81 14.89 2.21
CA LYS A 275 -25.07 14.39 2.80
C LYS A 275 -25.70 13.36 1.85
N VAL A 276 -25.63 12.07 2.19
CA VAL A 276 -26.55 11.05 1.68
C VAL A 276 -27.09 10.31 2.90
N ALA A 277 -28.37 10.57 3.21
CA ALA A 277 -29.13 9.84 4.20
C ALA A 277 -29.56 8.50 3.60
N GLY A 278 -29.14 7.40 4.22
CA GLY A 278 -29.69 6.07 4.00
C GLY A 278 -30.56 5.71 5.20
N GLU A 279 -31.84 5.46 4.96
CA GLU A 279 -32.82 5.04 5.94
C GLU A 279 -32.62 3.56 6.32
N GLU A 280 -32.40 3.28 7.60
CA GLU A 280 -32.45 1.92 8.18
C GLU A 280 -33.86 1.66 8.74
N GLY A 281 -34.56 0.68 8.15
CA GLY A 281 -35.82 0.15 8.65
C GLY A 281 -35.61 -1.12 9.49
N TRP A 282 -35.81 -1.00 10.79
CA TRP A 282 -35.94 -2.10 11.76
C TRP A 282 -37.30 -2.79 11.63
N TRP A 283 -37.34 -4.13 11.70
CA TRP A 283 -38.44 -4.86 12.36
C TRP A 283 -37.91 -6.10 13.09
N TYR A 284 -38.09 -6.08 14.40
CA TYR A 284 -37.93 -7.18 15.35
C TYR A 284 -39.31 -7.81 15.57
N LYS A 285 -39.39 -9.15 15.70
CA LYS A 285 -40.35 -9.83 16.61
C LYS A 285 -40.08 -11.33 16.73
N ASP A 286 -39.51 -11.67 17.89
CA ASP A 286 -39.97 -12.64 18.90
C ASP A 286 -40.47 -14.03 18.50
N GLY A 287 -39.93 -15.04 19.21
CA GLY A 287 -40.47 -16.41 19.17
C GLY A 287 -39.76 -17.47 20.03
N ALA A 288 -39.64 -17.22 21.33
CA ALA A 288 -39.69 -18.19 22.45
C ALA A 288 -39.00 -19.58 22.41
N ALA A 289 -38.01 -19.71 23.29
CA ALA A 289 -37.85 -20.71 24.37
C ALA A 289 -38.40 -22.15 24.23
N GLY A 290 -37.50 -23.13 24.42
CA GLY A 290 -37.82 -24.54 24.69
C GLY A 290 -36.72 -25.23 25.50
N PHE A 291 -36.75 -25.05 26.82
CA PHE A 291 -35.92 -25.70 27.82
C PHE A 291 -36.57 -27.03 28.24
N LYS A 292 -35.87 -28.18 28.19
CA LYS A 292 -36.22 -29.33 29.05
C LYS A 292 -35.04 -30.26 29.35
N LYS A 293 -34.78 -30.37 30.66
CA LYS A 293 -33.94 -31.33 31.39
C LYS A 293 -34.52 -32.76 31.36
N GLY A 294 -33.64 -33.72 31.59
CA GLY A 294 -33.92 -35.02 32.23
C GLY A 294 -33.50 -36.19 31.34
N GLY A 295 -32.83 -37.24 31.81
CA GLY A 295 -32.46 -37.68 33.15
C GLY A 295 -31.65 -38.98 32.99
N GLY A 296 -31.23 -39.59 34.10
CA GLY A 296 -30.36 -40.78 34.14
C GLY A 296 -30.86 -41.94 33.27
N GLY A 297 -30.00 -42.80 32.74
CA GLY A 297 -28.93 -43.50 33.44
C GLY A 297 -29.47 -44.83 33.93
N VAL A 298 -29.34 -45.90 33.15
CA VAL A 298 -29.23 -47.31 33.58
C VAL A 298 -28.61 -48.09 32.42
N GLY A 299 -27.49 -48.76 32.64
CA GLY A 299 -27.02 -49.86 31.80
C GLY A 299 -26.75 -51.05 32.72
N PRO A 300 -27.21 -52.26 32.35
CA PRO A 300 -26.67 -53.48 32.94
C PRO A 300 -26.02 -54.41 31.91
N ALA A 301 -25.04 -55.15 32.43
CA ALA A 301 -24.29 -56.29 31.89
C ALA A 301 -23.11 -55.98 30.95
#